data_AF-A0A9Q1H6Y9-F1
#
_entry.id   AF-A0A9Q1H6Y9-F1
#
_cell.length_a   1.000
_cell.length_b   1.000
_cell.length_c   1.000
_cell.angle_alpha   90.00
_cell.angle_beta   90.00
_cell.angle_gamma   90.00
#
_symmetry.space_group_name_H-M   'P 1'
#
loop_
_entity.id
_entity.type
_entity.pdbx_description
1 polymer ?
#
loop_
_entity_poly.entity_id
_entity_poly.type
_entity_poly.pdbx_seq_one_letter_code
_entity_poly.pdbx_strand_id
1 'polypeptide(L)'
;MEQGHTKIISCRSDATVVDFYWYRGLTSKQSPILKLDGRGRGGTEYGGEHFQINLNGSMIIINAKVEHESYYTFVGYFNDGNFSTSTFLVNITIAPIPPCPVISGCKPCEACNLSVSRNSGSLVCSVSGSRPSVPLNWTIPSRHGISFIKYQLNEEMGKTIDTWSTSLVLEYEITKPCGVKEVLHCEAEDNLHILESNAASVEISNDLCREDGIALRTGWKSAVIWICAVLLVLILVVVISCLVIRSRGRQRDSGYPAYLGARLASFYERAGRVKCLGNPSREGSVSLVGAVSPPGGDFSDPVTSATLGIVQVFWGLDKKLAQRKHFPSINWLISYSKYMRALDDFYDKNYPEFVPLRTKVKEILQEEEDLAEIVQLVGKGSLAETDKITLEVAKLIKDDFLQQNGYTPYDRYCPFYKTVGMLQNMIAFYDMARHSVETTAQSENKVTWAIIRENMGDIMYQLSSMKFKDPVKDGEAKIKGDFAELYENMQQSFRNLED
;
A
#
# COMPACT_ATOMS: atom_id res chain seq x y z
N MET A 1 -10.53 -16.04 -14.16
CA MET A 1 -11.80 -15.70 -13.50
C MET A 1 -12.17 -16.88 -12.64
N GLU A 2 -12.55 -16.67 -11.38
CA GLU A 2 -12.95 -17.79 -10.53
C GLU A 2 -14.33 -18.31 -10.94
N GLN A 3 -14.49 -19.64 -10.96
CA GLN A 3 -15.79 -20.26 -11.25
C GLN A 3 -16.85 -19.78 -10.24
N GLY A 4 -18.09 -19.60 -10.69
CA GLY A 4 -19.19 -19.12 -9.84
C GLY A 4 -19.25 -17.60 -9.67
N HIS A 5 -18.18 -16.88 -9.97
CA HIS A 5 -18.08 -15.44 -9.75
C HIS A 5 -18.43 -14.62 -10.99
N THR A 6 -18.86 -13.37 -10.75
CA THR A 6 -19.13 -12.37 -11.79
C THR A 6 -17.91 -11.48 -11.98
N LYS A 7 -17.48 -11.25 -13.22
CA LYS A 7 -16.37 -10.33 -13.50
C LYS A 7 -16.65 -9.47 -14.74
N ILE A 8 -16.11 -8.26 -14.71
CA ILE A 8 -16.24 -7.26 -15.77
C ILE A 8 -14.93 -7.23 -16.56
N ILE A 9 -15.04 -7.33 -17.88
CA ILE A 9 -13.94 -7.19 -18.82
C ILE A 9 -14.07 -5.81 -19.47
N SER A 10 -13.19 -4.91 -19.04
CA SER A 10 -13.19 -3.53 -19.53
C SER A 10 -12.59 -3.46 -20.93
N CYS A 11 -13.34 -2.88 -21.86
CA CYS A 11 -12.78 -2.43 -23.13
C CYS A 11 -11.97 -1.15 -22.87
N ARG A 12 -10.64 -1.26 -22.90
CA ARG A 12 -9.76 -0.09 -22.78
C ARG A 12 -9.71 0.60 -24.14
N SER A 13 -10.22 1.82 -24.24
CA SER A 13 -10.10 2.65 -25.45
C SER A 13 -9.72 4.07 -25.05
N ASP A 14 -8.71 4.62 -25.70
CA ASP A 14 -8.19 5.97 -25.48
C ASP A 14 -9.03 7.04 -26.22
N ALA A 15 -9.94 6.62 -27.11
CA ALA A 15 -10.84 7.48 -27.87
C ALA A 15 -12.31 7.13 -27.61
N THR A 16 -13.21 8.08 -27.87
CA THR A 16 -14.67 7.94 -27.67
C THR A 16 -15.27 6.94 -28.67
N VAL A 17 -15.36 5.68 -28.27
CA VAL A 17 -16.06 4.62 -28.99
C VAL A 17 -17.57 4.88 -28.94
N VAL A 18 -18.24 4.71 -30.08
CA VAL A 18 -19.67 4.96 -30.28
C VAL A 18 -20.45 3.65 -30.24
N ASP A 19 -19.98 2.66 -31.00
CA ASP A 19 -20.58 1.33 -31.06
C ASP A 19 -19.60 0.27 -30.55
N PHE A 20 -20.10 -0.63 -29.73
CA PHE A 20 -19.33 -1.66 -29.03
C PHE A 20 -19.82 -3.05 -29.44
N TYR A 21 -18.91 -3.89 -29.91
CA TYR A 21 -19.21 -5.26 -30.31
C TYR A 21 -18.25 -6.25 -29.64
N TRP A 22 -18.80 -7.30 -29.04
CA TRP A 22 -18.04 -8.40 -28.48
C TRP A 22 -18.30 -9.67 -29.27
N TYR A 23 -17.24 -10.41 -29.55
CA TYR A 23 -17.25 -11.67 -30.27
C TYR A 23 -16.57 -12.74 -29.43
N ARG A 24 -17.05 -13.98 -29.54
CA ARG A 24 -16.38 -15.14 -28.98
C ARG A 24 -15.39 -15.70 -30.02
N GLY A 25 -14.15 -15.88 -29.61
CA GLY A 25 -13.03 -16.31 -30.46
C GLY A 25 -12.07 -15.18 -30.84
N LEU A 26 -11.10 -15.51 -31.69
CA LEU A 26 -10.03 -14.61 -32.13
C LEU A 26 -10.43 -13.66 -33.27
N THR A 27 -11.61 -13.84 -33.87
CA THR A 27 -12.03 -13.07 -35.06
C THR A 27 -13.45 -12.56 -34.91
N SER A 28 -13.74 -11.42 -35.53
CA SER A 28 -15.07 -10.82 -35.66
C SER A 28 -15.91 -11.41 -36.80
N LYS A 29 -15.57 -12.61 -37.30
CA LYS A 29 -16.24 -13.24 -38.45
C LYS A 29 -17.62 -13.85 -38.12
N GLN A 30 -17.92 -14.02 -36.83
CA GLN A 30 -19.20 -14.54 -36.36
C GLN A 30 -20.12 -13.41 -35.90
N SER A 31 -21.39 -13.70 -35.65
CA SER A 31 -22.30 -12.74 -35.03
C SER A 31 -21.82 -12.33 -33.64
N PRO A 32 -21.96 -11.04 -33.26
CA PRO A 32 -21.51 -10.58 -31.95
C PRO A 32 -22.36 -11.18 -30.82
N ILE A 33 -21.69 -11.67 -29.78
CA ILE A 33 -22.33 -12.19 -28.56
C ILE A 33 -23.02 -11.09 -27.78
N LEU A 34 -22.42 -9.90 -27.76
CA LEU A 34 -22.97 -8.69 -27.17
C LEU A 34 -22.67 -7.52 -28.10
N LYS A 35 -23.63 -6.62 -28.21
CA LYS A 35 -23.49 -5.36 -28.90
C LYS A 35 -24.19 -4.24 -28.14
N LEU A 36 -23.62 -3.05 -28.21
CA LEU A 36 -24.22 -1.80 -27.76
C LEU A 36 -23.98 -0.80 -28.88
N ASP A 37 -25.03 -0.49 -29.62
CA ASP A 37 -25.00 0.45 -30.73
C ASP A 37 -26.10 1.52 -30.54
N GLY A 38 -26.19 2.49 -31.44
CA GLY A 38 -27.24 3.54 -31.42
C GLY A 38 -28.69 3.01 -31.39
N ARG A 39 -28.94 1.71 -31.61
CA ARG A 39 -30.25 1.05 -31.51
C ARG A 39 -30.48 0.40 -30.14
N GLY A 40 -29.50 0.46 -29.24
CA GLY A 40 -29.53 -0.10 -27.89
C GLY A 40 -28.65 -1.34 -27.72
N ARG A 41 -28.91 -2.10 -26.66
CA ARG A 41 -28.17 -3.32 -26.34
C ARG A 41 -28.76 -4.53 -27.06
N GLY A 42 -27.92 -5.45 -27.52
CA GLY A 42 -28.32 -6.69 -28.20
C GLY A 42 -27.17 -7.68 -28.32
N GLY A 43 -27.31 -8.70 -29.16
CA GLY A 43 -26.29 -9.74 -29.38
C GLY A 43 -26.90 -11.15 -29.27
N THR A 44 -26.18 -12.17 -29.70
CA THR A 44 -26.71 -13.56 -29.68
C THR A 44 -26.87 -14.11 -28.27
N GLU A 45 -26.07 -13.63 -27.32
CA GLU A 45 -26.11 -14.06 -25.91
C GLU A 45 -26.60 -12.94 -24.96
N TYR A 46 -27.04 -11.81 -25.53
CA TYR A 46 -27.57 -10.70 -24.76
C TYR A 46 -28.95 -11.01 -24.17
N GLY A 47 -29.09 -10.81 -22.86
CA GLY A 47 -30.31 -11.16 -22.12
C GLY A 47 -30.34 -12.62 -21.67
N GLY A 48 -29.29 -13.40 -21.95
CA GLY A 48 -29.07 -14.70 -21.32
C GLY A 48 -28.64 -14.56 -19.86
N GLU A 49 -28.54 -15.70 -19.17
CA GLU A 49 -28.19 -15.73 -17.73
C GLU A 49 -26.75 -15.32 -17.43
N HIS A 50 -25.85 -15.44 -18.41
CA HIS A 50 -24.40 -15.38 -18.19
C HIS A 50 -23.67 -14.17 -18.78
N PHE A 51 -24.26 -13.45 -19.74
CA PHE A 51 -23.57 -12.35 -20.43
C PHE A 51 -24.39 -11.05 -20.41
N GLN A 52 -23.75 -9.96 -20.01
CA GLN A 52 -24.33 -8.61 -20.04
C GLN A 52 -23.32 -7.58 -20.55
N ILE A 53 -23.81 -6.44 -21.02
CA ILE A 53 -22.97 -5.32 -21.47
C ILE A 53 -23.34 -4.04 -20.72
N ASN A 54 -22.33 -3.35 -20.21
CA ASN A 54 -22.47 -2.05 -19.55
C ASN A 54 -22.64 -0.91 -20.56
N LEU A 55 -23.14 0.24 -20.11
CA LEU A 55 -23.26 1.45 -20.96
C LEU A 55 -21.91 1.98 -21.45
N ASN A 56 -20.82 1.66 -20.76
CA ASN A 56 -19.47 2.00 -21.18
C ASN A 56 -18.86 0.97 -22.16
N GLY A 57 -19.65 -0.01 -22.62
CA GLY A 57 -19.22 -1.04 -23.56
C GLY A 57 -18.46 -2.23 -22.96
N SER A 58 -18.22 -2.23 -21.65
CA SER A 58 -17.55 -3.35 -20.97
C SER A 58 -18.47 -4.58 -20.89
N MET A 59 -17.91 -5.76 -21.14
CA MET A 59 -18.63 -7.03 -21.02
C MET A 59 -18.62 -7.54 -19.58
N ILE A 60 -19.73 -8.10 -19.12
CA ILE A 60 -19.88 -8.77 -17.83
C ILE A 60 -20.16 -10.24 -18.10
N ILE A 61 -19.37 -11.12 -17.48
CA ILE A 61 -19.66 -12.56 -17.41
C ILE A 61 -20.16 -12.84 -16.00
N ILE A 62 -21.40 -13.28 -15.87
CA ILE A 62 -22.11 -13.58 -14.63
C ILE A 62 -22.03 -15.08 -14.36
N ASN A 63 -21.70 -15.45 -13.12
CA ASN A 63 -21.61 -16.85 -12.70
C ASN A 63 -20.73 -17.67 -13.67
N ALA A 64 -19.44 -17.33 -13.70
CA ALA A 64 -18.51 -17.88 -14.67
C ALA A 64 -18.43 -19.42 -14.59
N LYS A 65 -18.53 -20.09 -15.74
CA LYS A 65 -18.46 -21.55 -15.88
C LYS A 65 -17.28 -21.91 -16.79
N VAL A 66 -16.81 -23.14 -16.70
CA VAL A 66 -15.71 -23.66 -17.55
C VAL A 66 -16.02 -23.49 -19.04
N GLU A 67 -17.29 -23.60 -19.44
CA GLU A 67 -17.73 -23.36 -20.81
C GLU A 67 -17.58 -21.91 -21.29
N HIS A 68 -17.30 -20.95 -20.41
CA HIS A 68 -16.99 -19.56 -20.80
C HIS A 68 -15.49 -19.34 -21.04
N GLU A 69 -14.64 -20.36 -20.86
CA GLU A 69 -13.22 -20.29 -21.18
C GLU A 69 -13.03 -20.16 -22.70
N SER A 70 -12.55 -19.00 -23.15
CA SER A 70 -12.39 -18.70 -24.57
C SER A 70 -11.56 -17.42 -24.75
N TYR A 71 -11.11 -17.20 -25.98
CA TYR A 71 -10.79 -15.85 -26.44
C TYR A 71 -12.07 -15.05 -26.65
N TYR A 72 -12.02 -13.76 -26.34
CA TYR A 72 -13.08 -12.80 -26.59
C TYR A 72 -12.48 -11.60 -27.31
N THR A 73 -13.05 -11.23 -28.44
CA THR A 73 -12.57 -10.10 -29.24
C THR A 73 -13.56 -8.96 -29.14
N PHE A 74 -13.09 -7.82 -28.67
CA PHE A 74 -13.79 -6.55 -28.65
C PHE A 74 -13.49 -5.78 -29.94
N VAL A 75 -14.52 -5.21 -30.56
CA VAL A 75 -14.41 -4.27 -31.68
C VAL A 75 -15.19 -3.01 -31.31
N GLY A 76 -14.50 -1.88 -31.26
CA GLY A 76 -15.09 -0.56 -31.00
C GLY A 76 -15.01 0.32 -32.23
N TYR A 77 -16.14 0.87 -32.68
CA TYR A 77 -16.21 1.81 -33.79
C TYR A 77 -16.21 3.26 -33.28
N PHE A 78 -15.49 4.12 -33.98
CA PHE A 78 -15.35 5.54 -33.68
C PHE A 78 -16.21 6.40 -34.63
N ASN A 79 -16.45 7.66 -34.25
CA ASN A 79 -17.25 8.61 -35.05
C ASN A 79 -16.65 8.90 -36.44
N ASP A 80 -15.35 8.70 -36.64
CA ASP A 80 -14.64 8.91 -37.90
C ASP A 80 -14.73 7.69 -38.85
N GLY A 81 -15.43 6.63 -38.44
CA GLY A 81 -15.56 5.38 -39.19
C GLY A 81 -14.39 4.41 -38.99
N ASN A 82 -13.37 4.76 -38.20
CA ASN A 82 -12.32 3.83 -37.83
C ASN A 82 -12.81 2.84 -36.76
N PHE A 83 -12.10 1.73 -36.61
CA PHE A 83 -12.38 0.75 -35.55
C PHE A 83 -11.10 0.33 -34.84
N SER A 84 -11.24 -0.01 -33.56
CA SER A 84 -10.20 -0.65 -32.76
C SER A 84 -10.59 -2.08 -32.44
N THR A 85 -9.62 -2.97 -32.34
CA THR A 85 -9.85 -4.37 -31.96
C THR A 85 -8.93 -4.76 -30.82
N SER A 86 -9.47 -5.46 -29.83
CA SER A 86 -8.71 -5.96 -28.68
C SER A 86 -9.17 -7.36 -28.33
N THR A 87 -8.23 -8.27 -28.14
CA THR A 87 -8.55 -9.67 -27.81
C THR A 87 -8.13 -9.96 -26.37
N PHE A 88 -9.04 -10.60 -25.63
CA PHE A 88 -8.89 -10.96 -24.24
C PHE A 88 -8.99 -12.48 -24.12
N LEU A 89 -8.03 -13.10 -23.43
CA LEU A 89 -8.12 -14.50 -23.05
C LEU A 89 -8.77 -14.60 -21.67
N VAL A 90 -9.90 -15.31 -21.58
CA VAL A 90 -10.60 -15.56 -20.33
C VAL A 90 -10.34 -17.00 -19.92
N ASN A 91 -9.48 -17.20 -18.92
CA ASN A 91 -9.24 -18.50 -18.29
C ASN A 91 -10.11 -18.64 -17.04
N ILE A 92 -10.68 -19.82 -16.82
CA ILE A 92 -11.49 -20.12 -15.63
C ILE A 92 -10.65 -20.88 -14.62
N THR A 93 -10.59 -20.37 -13.40
CA THR A 93 -9.84 -20.94 -12.29
C THR A 93 -10.78 -21.51 -11.24
N ILE A 94 -10.34 -22.57 -10.57
CA ILE A 94 -11.05 -23.19 -9.45
C ILE A 94 -10.08 -23.26 -8.29
N ALA A 95 -10.44 -22.62 -7.18
CA ALA A 95 -9.66 -22.67 -5.95
C ALA A 95 -9.83 -24.06 -5.29
N PRO A 96 -8.74 -24.71 -4.86
CA PRO A 96 -8.82 -26.00 -4.19
C PRO A 96 -9.42 -25.85 -2.79
N ILE A 97 -10.03 -26.93 -2.29
CA ILE A 97 -10.55 -27.02 -0.93
C ILE A 97 -9.83 -28.21 -0.26
N PRO A 98 -8.98 -27.97 0.76
CA PRO A 98 -8.65 -26.70 1.41
C PRO A 98 -7.77 -25.76 0.54
N PRO A 99 -7.76 -24.43 0.79
CA PRO A 99 -7.08 -23.42 -0.03
C PRO A 99 -5.57 -23.32 0.27
N CYS A 100 -4.92 -24.45 0.53
CA CYS A 100 -3.50 -24.55 0.88
C CYS A 100 -2.96 -25.96 0.59
N PRO A 101 -1.64 -26.14 0.43
CA PRO A 101 -1.02 -27.46 0.35
C PRO A 101 -1.22 -28.25 1.64
N VAL A 102 -1.56 -29.54 1.53
CA VAL A 102 -1.76 -30.42 2.69
C VAL A 102 -0.66 -31.47 2.73
N ILE A 103 0.00 -31.58 3.88
CA ILE A 103 0.99 -32.63 4.15
C ILE A 103 0.31 -33.81 4.84
N SER A 104 0.57 -35.02 4.38
CA SER A 104 0.04 -36.27 4.96
C SER A 104 0.36 -36.38 6.45
N GLY A 105 -0.66 -36.57 7.30
CA GLY A 105 -0.51 -36.68 8.75
C GLY A 105 -0.68 -35.36 9.51
N CYS A 106 -0.90 -34.25 8.80
CA CYS A 106 -1.08 -32.92 9.37
C CYS A 106 -2.47 -32.35 9.09
N LYS A 107 -2.92 -31.41 9.92
CA LYS A 107 -4.15 -30.66 9.64
C LYS A 107 -3.91 -29.67 8.49
N PRO A 108 -4.91 -29.44 7.62
CA PRO A 108 -4.78 -28.45 6.56
C PRO A 108 -4.44 -27.04 7.09
N CYS A 109 -3.56 -26.34 6.38
CA CYS A 109 -3.20 -24.94 6.58
C CYS A 109 -2.60 -24.58 7.96
N GLU A 110 -2.10 -25.57 8.71
CA GLU A 110 -1.45 -25.37 10.01
C GLU A 110 -0.04 -25.98 10.04
N ALA A 111 0.85 -25.39 10.84
CA ALA A 111 2.16 -25.98 11.11
C ALA A 111 2.01 -27.24 11.99
N CYS A 112 2.79 -28.27 11.70
CA CYS A 112 2.58 -29.60 12.25
C CYS A 112 3.90 -30.27 12.62
N ASN A 113 3.87 -31.04 13.72
CA ASN A 113 5.04 -31.75 14.23
C ASN A 113 4.80 -33.26 14.12
N LEU A 114 5.69 -33.96 13.41
CA LEU A 114 5.66 -35.42 13.26
C LEU A 114 6.87 -36.03 13.98
N SER A 115 6.59 -37.03 14.83
CA SER A 115 7.64 -37.85 15.44
C SER A 115 7.86 -39.09 14.58
N VAL A 116 9.12 -39.34 14.22
CA VAL A 116 9.47 -40.43 13.30
C VAL A 116 10.34 -41.43 14.06
N SER A 117 9.91 -42.70 14.06
CA SER A 117 10.58 -43.80 14.78
C SER A 117 11.48 -44.67 13.90
N ARG A 118 11.50 -44.42 12.58
CA ARG A 118 12.31 -45.17 11.60
C ARG A 118 13.31 -44.23 10.94
N ASN A 119 14.46 -44.76 10.55
CA ASN A 119 15.52 -43.99 9.90
C ASN A 119 15.18 -43.56 8.46
N SER A 120 14.08 -44.05 7.89
CA SER A 120 13.58 -43.64 6.58
C SER A 120 12.04 -43.56 6.58
N GLY A 121 11.51 -42.68 5.74
CA GLY A 121 10.08 -42.45 5.61
C GLY A 121 9.72 -41.72 4.32
N SER A 122 8.41 -41.58 4.08
CA SER A 122 7.88 -40.83 2.95
C SER A 122 6.88 -39.78 3.43
N LEU A 123 7.00 -38.55 2.95
CA LEU A 123 6.00 -37.49 3.13
C LEU A 123 5.30 -37.22 1.81
N VAL A 124 3.98 -37.00 1.86
CA VAL A 124 3.20 -36.61 0.68
C VAL A 124 2.66 -35.22 0.91
N CYS A 125 2.96 -34.30 0.00
CA CYS A 125 2.27 -33.02 -0.08
C CYS A 125 1.29 -33.05 -1.24
N SER A 126 0.05 -32.61 -1.04
CA SER A 126 -0.99 -32.64 -2.07
C SER A 126 -1.84 -31.38 -2.09
N VAL A 127 -2.24 -30.98 -3.30
CA VAL A 127 -3.28 -30.00 -3.58
C VAL A 127 -4.33 -30.67 -4.45
N SER A 128 -5.58 -30.72 -3.98
CA SER A 128 -6.67 -31.41 -4.65
C SER A 128 -7.77 -30.44 -5.07
N GLY A 129 -8.28 -30.60 -6.28
CA GLY A 129 -9.44 -29.85 -6.78
C GLY A 129 -9.09 -28.46 -7.31
N SER A 130 -7.86 -28.24 -7.77
CA SER A 130 -7.44 -26.97 -8.35
C SER A 130 -7.64 -26.95 -9.87
N ARG A 131 -7.87 -25.77 -10.43
CA ARG A 131 -7.74 -25.52 -11.87
C ARG A 131 -7.06 -24.16 -12.09
N PRO A 132 -5.92 -24.09 -12.79
CA PRO A 132 -5.14 -25.21 -13.36
C PRO A 132 -4.46 -26.09 -12.29
N SER A 133 -3.72 -27.12 -12.70
CA SER A 133 -2.88 -27.88 -11.77
C SER A 133 -1.84 -26.97 -11.13
N VAL A 134 -1.53 -27.23 -9.85
CA VAL A 134 -0.58 -26.43 -9.06
C VAL A 134 0.69 -27.25 -8.85
N PRO A 135 1.82 -26.85 -9.45
CA PRO A 135 3.09 -27.51 -9.18
C PRO A 135 3.50 -27.38 -7.72
N LEU A 136 4.06 -28.44 -7.15
CA LEU A 136 4.54 -28.48 -5.78
C LEU A 136 6.05 -28.68 -5.75
N ASN A 137 6.71 -28.14 -4.74
CA ASN A 137 8.13 -28.32 -4.49
C ASN A 137 8.40 -28.47 -2.99
N TRP A 138 9.48 -29.16 -2.65
CA TRP A 138 9.95 -29.27 -1.26
C TRP A 138 11.21 -28.44 -1.05
N THR A 139 11.20 -27.57 -0.05
CA THR A 139 12.37 -26.76 0.35
C THR A 139 12.78 -27.07 1.78
N ILE A 140 14.09 -27.09 2.04
CA ILE A 140 14.66 -27.22 3.37
C ILE A 140 15.67 -26.08 3.59
N PRO A 141 15.49 -25.25 4.63
CA PRO A 141 16.41 -24.16 4.94
C PRO A 141 17.72 -24.62 5.61
N SER A 142 17.77 -25.80 6.25
CA SER A 142 18.94 -26.35 6.95
C SER A 142 19.18 -27.82 6.60
N ARG A 143 20.35 -28.20 6.06
CA ARG A 143 20.67 -29.60 5.69
C ARG A 143 21.46 -30.34 6.78
N HIS A 144 21.02 -30.32 8.04
CA HIS A 144 21.77 -30.96 9.12
C HIS A 144 21.08 -32.26 9.59
N GLY A 145 21.34 -33.37 8.89
CA GLY A 145 21.00 -34.73 9.38
C GLY A 145 19.91 -35.49 8.61
N ILE A 146 19.40 -34.95 7.49
CA ILE A 146 18.46 -35.62 6.59
C ILE A 146 18.98 -35.53 5.15
N SER A 147 18.95 -36.64 4.41
CA SER A 147 19.24 -36.72 2.98
C SER A 147 18.03 -37.21 2.19
N PHE A 148 17.85 -36.68 0.98
CA PHE A 148 16.77 -37.07 0.09
C PHE A 148 17.21 -38.14 -0.90
N ILE A 149 16.32 -39.13 -1.10
CA ILE A 149 16.57 -40.24 -2.02
C ILE A 149 15.87 -39.96 -3.34
N LYS A 150 14.58 -39.58 -3.30
CA LYS A 150 13.74 -39.51 -4.50
C LYS A 150 12.56 -38.54 -4.34
N TYR A 151 12.19 -37.92 -5.44
CA TYR A 151 10.95 -37.16 -5.61
C TYR A 151 10.07 -37.87 -6.63
N GLN A 152 8.77 -37.99 -6.35
CA GLN A 152 7.79 -38.50 -7.30
C GLN A 152 6.59 -37.57 -7.34
N LEU A 153 6.43 -36.87 -8.46
CA LEU A 153 5.26 -36.03 -8.75
C LEU A 153 4.18 -36.91 -9.41
N ASN A 154 2.97 -36.90 -8.84
CA ASN A 154 1.80 -37.52 -9.44
C ASN A 154 0.73 -36.44 -9.68
N GLU A 155 0.24 -36.35 -10.90
CA GLU A 155 -0.87 -35.49 -11.28
C GLU A 155 -2.02 -36.36 -11.76
N GLU A 156 -3.17 -36.25 -11.09
CA GLU A 156 -4.38 -36.98 -11.45
C GLU A 156 -5.50 -36.00 -11.78
N MET A 157 -6.20 -36.25 -12.89
CA MET A 157 -7.38 -35.48 -13.24
C MET A 157 -8.58 -36.01 -12.44
N GLY A 158 -9.24 -35.11 -11.69
CA GLY A 158 -10.36 -35.43 -10.81
C GLY A 158 -11.60 -35.91 -11.57
N LYS A 159 -12.46 -36.70 -10.90
CA LYS A 159 -13.71 -37.21 -11.48
C LYS A 159 -14.78 -36.13 -11.71
N THR A 160 -14.68 -35.00 -11.00
CA THR A 160 -15.49 -33.80 -11.20
C THR A 160 -14.86 -32.95 -12.30
N ILE A 161 -15.67 -32.64 -13.32
CA ILE A 161 -15.27 -31.99 -14.59
C ILE A 161 -14.10 -31.02 -14.40
N ASP A 162 -12.94 -31.41 -14.94
CA ASP A 162 -11.83 -30.53 -15.31
C ASP A 162 -11.00 -29.90 -14.16
N THR A 163 -10.98 -30.56 -12.99
CA THR A 163 -10.11 -30.24 -11.84
C THR A 163 -8.90 -31.19 -11.74
N TRP A 164 -7.79 -30.72 -11.16
CA TRP A 164 -6.56 -31.49 -10.99
C TRP A 164 -6.27 -31.76 -9.52
N SER A 165 -5.65 -32.91 -9.25
CA SER A 165 -5.06 -33.25 -7.97
C SER A 165 -3.57 -33.53 -8.17
N THR A 166 -2.74 -32.62 -7.67
CA THR A 166 -1.28 -32.72 -7.75
C THR A 166 -0.77 -33.18 -6.39
N SER A 167 0.09 -34.20 -6.39
CA SER A 167 0.76 -34.70 -5.20
C SER A 167 2.24 -34.91 -5.45
N LEU A 168 3.06 -34.54 -4.46
CA LEU A 168 4.50 -34.69 -4.50
C LEU A 168 4.95 -35.54 -3.31
N VAL A 169 5.44 -36.74 -3.62
CA VAL A 169 5.99 -37.68 -2.66
C VAL A 169 7.49 -37.42 -2.48
N LEU A 170 7.90 -37.31 -1.23
CA LEU A 170 9.27 -37.09 -0.78
C LEU A 170 9.75 -38.28 0.04
N GLU A 171 10.74 -39.01 -0.47
CA GLU A 171 11.42 -40.08 0.27
C GLU A 171 12.69 -39.53 0.93
N TYR A 172 12.78 -39.66 2.25
CA TYR A 172 13.89 -39.16 3.06
C TYR A 172 14.54 -40.26 3.90
N GLU A 173 15.83 -40.09 4.16
CA GLU A 173 16.64 -40.91 5.04
C GLU A 173 17.39 -40.04 6.05
N ILE A 174 17.35 -40.43 7.31
CA ILE A 174 17.96 -39.71 8.42
C ILE A 174 19.41 -40.19 8.55
N THR A 175 20.35 -39.30 8.26
CA THR A 175 21.80 -39.60 8.29
C THR A 175 22.40 -39.52 9.70
N LYS A 176 21.73 -38.81 10.63
CA LYS A 176 22.13 -38.73 12.04
C LYS A 176 21.02 -39.29 12.94
N PRO A 177 21.20 -40.43 13.62
CA PRO A 177 20.12 -41.11 14.33
C PRO A 177 19.65 -40.41 15.61
N CYS A 178 20.33 -39.36 16.10
CA CYS A 178 20.04 -38.71 17.38
C CYS A 178 19.78 -37.21 17.28
N GLY A 179 18.65 -36.74 17.83
CA GLY A 179 18.40 -35.33 18.11
C GLY A 179 18.23 -34.45 16.88
N VAL A 180 17.80 -35.04 15.76
CA VAL A 180 17.50 -34.30 14.53
C VAL A 180 16.14 -33.63 14.69
N LYS A 181 16.14 -32.32 14.53
CA LYS A 181 14.94 -31.50 14.36
C LYS A 181 15.13 -30.69 13.10
N GLU A 182 14.38 -31.05 12.07
CA GLU A 182 14.45 -30.37 10.78
C GLU A 182 13.05 -30.00 10.32
N VAL A 183 12.94 -28.80 9.74
CA VAL A 183 11.69 -28.25 9.23
C VAL A 183 11.72 -28.34 7.71
N LEU A 184 10.72 -29.00 7.14
CA LEU A 184 10.51 -29.09 5.71
C LEU A 184 9.34 -28.21 5.31
N HIS A 185 9.47 -27.50 4.19
CA HIS A 185 8.41 -26.71 3.60
C HIS A 185 7.98 -27.34 2.28
N CYS A 186 6.67 -27.60 2.15
CA CYS A 186 6.06 -27.84 0.85
C CYS A 186 5.56 -26.49 0.31
N GLU A 187 6.12 -26.05 -0.80
CA GLU A 187 5.79 -24.81 -1.50
C GLU A 187 5.00 -25.13 -2.76
N ALA A 188 3.88 -24.42 -2.96
CA ALA A 188 3.08 -24.47 -4.16
C ALA A 188 3.41 -23.28 -5.07
N GLU A 189 3.68 -23.57 -6.34
CA GLU A 189 3.92 -22.55 -7.36
C GLU A 189 2.60 -21.99 -7.89
N ASP A 190 2.03 -21.05 -7.15
CA ASP A 190 0.75 -20.43 -7.47
C ASP A 190 0.90 -19.06 -8.15
N ASN A 191 1.10 -19.08 -9.46
CA ASN A 191 1.20 -17.88 -10.30
C ASN A 191 -0.15 -17.17 -10.52
N LEU A 192 -1.27 -17.82 -10.18
CA LEU A 192 -2.63 -17.31 -10.42
C LEU A 192 -3.34 -16.87 -9.14
N HIS A 193 -2.67 -16.97 -7.98
CA HIS A 193 -3.19 -16.62 -6.65
C HIS A 193 -4.51 -17.31 -6.32
N ILE A 194 -4.61 -18.61 -6.60
CA ILE A 194 -5.76 -19.47 -6.27
C ILE A 194 -5.69 -20.09 -4.86
N LEU A 195 -4.54 -19.98 -4.17
CA LEU A 195 -4.32 -20.41 -2.79
C LEU A 195 -4.29 -19.22 -1.83
N GLU A 196 -4.76 -19.41 -0.59
CA GLU A 196 -4.60 -18.42 0.49
C GLU A 196 -3.22 -18.50 1.15
N SER A 197 -2.65 -19.71 1.22
CA SER A 197 -1.30 -19.94 1.69
C SER A 197 -0.54 -20.84 0.72
N ASN A 198 0.60 -20.36 0.25
CA ASN A 198 1.41 -21.04 -0.77
C ASN A 198 2.37 -22.06 -0.15
N ALA A 199 2.43 -22.17 1.17
CA ALA A 199 3.36 -23.06 1.85
C ALA A 199 2.72 -23.79 3.03
N ALA A 200 3.14 -25.04 3.22
CA ALA A 200 2.88 -25.84 4.41
C ALA A 200 4.20 -26.30 5.02
N SER A 201 4.33 -26.22 6.34
CA SER A 201 5.56 -26.59 7.06
C SER A 201 5.33 -27.78 7.97
N VAL A 202 6.26 -28.73 7.95
CA VAL A 202 6.27 -29.87 8.86
C VAL A 202 7.62 -29.99 9.56
N GLU A 203 7.61 -30.13 10.88
CA GLU A 203 8.80 -30.41 11.68
C GLU A 203 8.90 -31.92 11.91
N ILE A 204 10.03 -32.51 11.50
CA ILE A 204 10.36 -33.91 11.79
C ILE A 204 11.29 -33.95 13.01
N SER A 205 10.93 -34.79 13.98
CA SER A 205 11.76 -35.06 15.18
C SER A 205 12.03 -36.56 15.33
N ASN A 206 13.28 -36.91 15.67
CA ASN A 206 13.69 -38.27 16.01
C ASN A 206 14.27 -38.33 17.44
N ASP A 207 13.52 -38.94 18.35
CA ASP A 207 13.83 -39.03 19.78
C ASP A 207 14.47 -40.39 20.19
N LEU A 208 14.88 -41.23 19.25
CA LEU A 208 15.46 -42.56 19.54
C LEU A 208 16.96 -42.51 19.84
N CYS A 209 17.39 -41.75 20.87
CA CYS A 209 18.72 -41.95 21.44
C CYS A 209 18.66 -42.15 22.95
N ARG A 210 18.88 -43.41 23.32
CA ARG A 210 19.06 -43.89 24.68
C ARG A 210 20.55 -43.96 24.95
N GLU A 211 21.03 -43.25 25.97
CA GLU A 211 22.40 -43.40 26.47
C GLU A 211 22.60 -44.82 27.04
N ASP A 212 23.57 -45.56 26.50
CA ASP A 212 24.07 -46.79 27.09
C ASP A 212 25.12 -46.47 28.15
N GLY A 213 24.77 -46.64 29.42
CA GLY A 213 25.69 -46.68 30.56
C GLY A 213 25.82 -48.10 31.11
N ILE A 214 27.04 -48.64 31.10
CA ILE A 214 27.38 -50.03 31.44
C ILE A 214 27.38 -50.28 32.96
N ALA A 215 26.76 -51.41 33.33
CA ALA A 215 26.96 -52.35 34.45
C ALA A 215 27.20 -51.87 35.90
N LEU A 216 26.40 -52.37 36.85
CA LEU A 216 26.81 -53.38 37.84
C LEU A 216 25.67 -53.78 38.81
N ARG A 217 25.90 -54.93 39.42
CA ARG A 217 24.98 -55.84 40.11
C ARG A 217 24.71 -55.41 41.57
N THR A 218 23.59 -55.92 42.12
CA THR A 218 23.28 -56.23 43.55
C THR A 218 22.36 -55.28 44.36
N GLY A 219 21.14 -55.78 44.64
CA GLY A 219 20.46 -55.93 45.94
C GLY A 219 20.29 -54.79 46.98
N TRP A 220 19.03 -54.33 47.09
CA TRP A 220 18.17 -54.17 48.31
C TRP A 220 18.23 -52.94 49.27
N LYS A 221 17.03 -52.29 49.37
CA LYS A 221 16.31 -51.56 50.48
C LYS A 221 16.74 -50.11 50.86
N SER A 222 15.87 -49.16 51.24
CA SER A 222 14.46 -48.80 50.98
C SER A 222 14.13 -47.43 51.65
N ALA A 223 13.20 -46.68 51.03
CA ALA A 223 12.23 -45.73 51.63
C ALA A 223 12.53 -44.25 51.95
N VAL A 224 13.76 -43.77 52.21
CA VAL A 224 13.93 -42.34 52.64
C VAL A 224 14.19 -41.36 51.48
N ILE A 225 14.78 -41.83 50.39
CA ILE A 225 15.25 -40.98 49.26
C ILE A 225 14.08 -40.51 48.36
N TRP A 226 12.98 -41.25 48.33
CA TRP A 226 11.83 -40.96 47.46
C TRP A 226 11.07 -39.68 47.84
N ILE A 227 11.03 -39.33 49.12
CA ILE A 227 10.27 -38.14 49.58
C ILE A 227 10.99 -36.84 49.18
N CYS A 228 12.31 -36.81 49.25
CA CYS A 228 13.09 -35.63 48.85
C CYS A 228 13.09 -35.42 47.33
N ALA A 229 13.13 -36.49 46.54
CA ALA A 229 13.09 -36.41 45.08
C ALA A 229 11.74 -35.87 44.57
N VAL A 230 10.62 -36.29 45.16
CA VAL A 230 9.29 -35.83 44.75
C VAL A 230 9.09 -34.34 45.05
N LEU A 231 9.61 -33.85 46.17
CA LEU A 231 9.52 -32.43 46.55
C LEU A 231 10.37 -31.54 45.63
N LEU A 232 11.57 -32.00 45.23
CA LEU A 232 12.43 -31.31 44.28
C LEU A 232 11.83 -31.26 42.87
N VAL A 233 11.20 -32.35 42.43
CA VAL A 233 10.48 -32.42 41.15
C VAL A 233 9.26 -31.51 41.16
N LEU A 234 8.50 -31.44 42.26
CA LEU A 234 7.36 -30.53 42.38
C LEU A 234 7.80 -29.05 42.32
N ILE A 235 8.89 -28.68 42.99
CA ILE A 235 9.45 -27.33 42.91
C ILE A 235 9.92 -27.02 41.49
N LEU A 236 10.60 -27.96 40.82
CA LEU A 236 11.02 -27.82 39.43
C LEU A 236 9.81 -27.70 38.48
N VAL A 237 8.75 -28.48 38.67
CA VAL A 237 7.53 -28.41 37.87
C VAL A 237 6.81 -27.08 38.08
N VAL A 238 6.75 -26.55 39.30
CA VAL A 238 6.15 -25.25 39.59
C VAL A 238 7.00 -24.10 39.01
N VAL A 239 8.33 -24.18 39.09
CA VAL A 239 9.23 -23.20 38.50
C VAL A 239 9.18 -23.23 36.98
N ILE A 240 9.17 -24.41 36.37
CA ILE A 240 9.04 -24.61 34.92
C ILE A 240 7.65 -24.16 34.46
N SER A 241 6.60 -24.47 35.23
CA SER A 241 5.25 -24.01 34.93
C SER A 241 5.12 -22.49 35.08
N CYS A 242 5.74 -21.86 36.07
CA CYS A 242 5.81 -20.40 36.18
C CYS A 242 6.61 -19.77 35.02
N LEU A 243 7.70 -20.41 34.58
CA LEU A 243 8.49 -19.97 33.41
C LEU A 243 7.70 -20.11 32.11
N VAL A 244 6.96 -21.21 31.93
CA VAL A 244 6.10 -21.47 30.76
C VAL A 244 4.87 -20.57 30.75
N ILE A 245 4.29 -20.25 31.91
CA ILE A 245 3.21 -19.27 32.05
C ILE A 245 3.72 -17.85 31.75
N ARG A 246 4.99 -17.55 32.05
CA ARG A 246 5.63 -16.25 31.71
C ARG A 246 6.08 -16.15 30.24
N SER A 247 6.28 -17.29 29.55
CA SER A 247 6.68 -17.35 28.14
C SER A 247 5.51 -17.44 27.16
N ARG A 248 4.29 -17.76 27.61
CA ARG A 248 3.07 -17.51 26.83
C ARG A 248 2.87 -16.01 26.75
N GLY A 249 3.24 -15.46 25.58
CA GLY A 249 3.33 -14.05 25.23
C GLY A 249 2.53 -13.13 26.12
N ARG A 250 3.23 -12.42 27.01
CA ARG A 250 2.70 -11.20 27.61
C ARG A 250 2.42 -10.25 26.44
N GLN A 251 1.17 -10.15 26.00
CA GLN A 251 0.75 -9.14 25.04
C GLN A 251 1.20 -7.79 25.59
N ARG A 252 2.01 -7.08 24.80
CA ARG A 252 2.26 -5.66 25.01
C ARG A 252 1.27 -4.94 24.12
N ASP A 253 0.45 -4.10 24.75
CA ASP A 253 -0.54 -3.17 24.21
C ASP A 253 -1.40 -3.69 23.03
N SER A 254 -2.72 -3.76 23.25
CA SER A 254 -3.73 -4.00 22.22
C SER A 254 -3.64 -5.33 21.42
N GLY A 255 -2.97 -6.36 21.95
CA GLY A 255 -3.03 -7.72 21.38
C GLY A 255 -1.88 -8.10 20.44
N TYR A 256 -0.92 -7.19 20.19
CA TYR A 256 0.18 -7.42 19.27
C TYR A 256 1.35 -8.21 19.91
N PRO A 257 2.10 -8.98 19.11
CA PRO A 257 3.26 -9.70 19.60
C PRO A 257 4.38 -8.74 20.00
N ALA A 258 5.18 -9.11 21.00
CA ALA A 258 6.29 -8.28 21.51
C ALA A 258 7.36 -7.95 20.44
N TYR A 259 7.46 -8.74 19.37
CA TYR A 259 8.42 -8.55 18.28
C TYR A 259 7.93 -7.63 17.15
N LEU A 260 6.74 -7.01 17.26
CA LEU A 260 6.17 -6.13 16.24
C LEU A 260 7.15 -5.03 15.81
N GLY A 261 7.68 -4.27 16.77
CA GLY A 261 8.61 -3.18 16.48
C GLY A 261 9.90 -3.66 15.79
N ALA A 262 10.44 -4.80 16.21
CA ALA A 262 11.63 -5.37 15.60
C ALA A 262 11.39 -5.81 14.14
N ARG A 263 10.22 -6.38 13.84
CA ARG A 263 9.83 -6.76 12.48
C ARG A 263 9.66 -5.52 11.59
N LEU A 264 8.95 -4.49 12.08
CA LEU A 264 8.79 -3.23 11.36
C LEU A 264 10.15 -2.56 11.08
N ALA A 265 11.04 -2.51 12.07
CA ALA A 265 12.37 -1.94 11.90
C ALA A 265 13.16 -2.72 10.84
N SER A 266 13.19 -4.05 10.92
CA SER A 266 13.87 -4.89 9.93
C SER A 266 13.35 -4.72 8.50
N PHE A 267 12.10 -4.28 8.35
CA PHE A 267 11.50 -4.00 7.05
C PHE A 267 11.88 -2.61 6.54
N TYR A 268 11.67 -1.55 7.33
CA TYR A 268 11.92 -0.17 6.91
C TYR A 268 13.41 0.13 6.69
N GLU A 269 14.30 -0.46 7.50
CA GLU A 269 15.76 -0.27 7.39
C GLU A 269 16.37 -0.89 6.11
N ARG A 270 15.58 -1.64 5.31
CA ARG A 270 16.01 -2.16 4.01
C ARG A 270 15.89 -1.13 2.88
N ALA A 271 15.26 0.01 3.14
CA ALA A 271 15.17 1.13 2.20
C ALA A 271 16.43 2.00 2.27
N GLY A 272 16.80 2.60 1.14
CA GLY A 272 17.92 3.53 1.08
C GLY A 272 18.54 3.62 -0.31
N ARG A 273 19.38 4.64 -0.49
CA ARG A 273 20.28 4.77 -1.65
C ARG A 273 21.56 4.02 -1.35
N VAL A 274 21.93 3.07 -2.22
CA VAL A 274 23.07 2.19 -2.03
C VAL A 274 23.90 2.06 -3.31
N LYS A 275 25.18 1.75 -3.13
CA LYS A 275 26.05 1.28 -4.21
C LYS A 275 25.86 -0.21 -4.38
N CYS A 276 25.48 -0.66 -5.57
CA CYS A 276 25.23 -2.06 -5.88
C CYS A 276 26.55 -2.86 -5.92
N LEU A 277 26.48 -4.11 -5.47
CA LEU A 277 27.59 -5.06 -5.61
C LEU A 277 27.80 -5.49 -7.07
N GLY A 278 29.03 -5.84 -7.40
CA GLY A 278 29.44 -6.35 -8.72
C GLY A 278 29.87 -5.26 -9.71
N ASN A 279 30.23 -5.70 -10.91
CA ASN A 279 30.59 -4.82 -12.03
C ASN A 279 29.43 -4.77 -13.06
N PRO A 280 29.14 -3.62 -13.67
CA PRO A 280 29.77 -2.31 -13.46
C PRO A 280 29.34 -1.65 -12.14
N SER A 281 30.10 -0.64 -11.70
CA SER A 281 29.75 0.18 -10.53
C SER A 281 28.41 0.88 -10.79
N ARG A 282 27.38 0.45 -10.07
CA ARG A 282 26.01 0.97 -10.18
C ARG A 282 25.57 1.53 -8.85
N GLU A 283 24.75 2.57 -8.91
CA GLU A 283 24.00 3.08 -7.75
C GLU A 283 22.52 2.79 -7.97
N GLY A 284 21.82 2.48 -6.88
CA GLY A 284 20.39 2.25 -6.88
C GLY A 284 19.76 2.82 -5.61
N SER A 285 18.45 2.95 -5.61
CA SER A 285 17.70 3.39 -4.44
C SER A 285 16.40 2.60 -4.30
N VAL A 286 16.05 2.27 -3.07
CA VAL A 286 14.73 1.73 -2.71
C VAL A 286 14.07 2.71 -1.77
N SER A 287 12.90 3.23 -2.15
CA SER A 287 12.06 4.08 -1.31
C SER A 287 10.84 3.29 -0.87
N LEU A 288 10.60 3.20 0.43
CA LEU A 288 9.43 2.53 0.98
C LEU A 288 8.39 3.57 1.40
N VAL A 289 7.15 3.37 0.93
CA VAL A 289 5.98 4.15 1.34
C VAL A 289 4.96 3.18 1.91
N GLY A 290 4.86 3.14 3.24
CA GLY A 290 3.93 2.27 3.96
C GLY A 290 2.65 2.99 4.34
N ALA A 291 1.50 2.41 4.01
CA ALA A 291 0.20 2.87 4.50
C ALA A 291 -0.14 2.14 5.80
N VAL A 292 -0.47 2.89 6.86
CA VAL A 292 -0.90 2.36 8.15
C VAL A 292 -2.34 2.81 8.39
N SER A 293 -3.21 1.86 8.71
CA SER A 293 -4.64 2.09 8.93
C SER A 293 -4.99 1.84 10.40
N PRO A 294 -4.78 2.82 11.31
CA PRO A 294 -5.13 2.66 12.71
C PRO A 294 -6.65 2.52 12.90
N PRO A 295 -7.11 1.69 13.85
CA PRO A 295 -8.53 1.59 14.18
C PRO A 295 -9.04 2.96 14.65
N GLY A 296 -10.05 3.49 13.96
CA GLY A 296 -10.67 4.77 14.33
C GLY A 296 -9.82 6.03 14.07
N GLY A 297 -8.64 5.91 13.43
CA GLY A 297 -7.74 7.05 13.24
C GLY A 297 -6.90 7.40 14.47
N ASP A 298 -6.78 6.48 15.44
CA ASP A 298 -6.04 6.70 16.68
C ASP A 298 -4.53 6.43 16.50
N PHE A 299 -3.71 7.47 16.66
CA PHE A 299 -2.26 7.34 16.56
C PHE A 299 -1.61 6.67 17.78
N SER A 300 -2.35 6.47 18.88
CA SER A 300 -1.88 5.73 20.04
C SER A 300 -1.81 4.21 19.80
N ASP A 301 -2.36 3.74 18.67
CA ASP A 301 -2.25 2.35 18.24
C ASP A 301 -0.77 1.90 18.16
N PRO A 302 -0.43 0.70 18.68
CA PRO A 302 0.95 0.22 18.74
C PRO A 302 1.62 0.04 17.36
N VAL A 303 0.87 -0.25 16.29
CA VAL A 303 1.44 -0.32 14.92
C VAL A 303 1.83 1.08 14.47
N THR A 304 0.96 2.05 14.71
CA THR A 304 1.23 3.45 14.37
C THR A 304 2.40 3.99 15.18
N SER A 305 2.38 3.82 16.49
CA SER A 305 3.44 4.28 17.39
C SER A 305 4.80 3.64 17.04
N ALA A 306 4.83 2.33 16.74
CA ALA A 306 6.06 1.66 16.30
C ALA A 306 6.55 2.19 14.95
N THR A 307 5.63 2.41 14.00
CA THR A 307 5.97 2.94 12.67
C THR A 307 6.56 4.35 12.78
N LEU A 308 5.93 5.24 13.54
CA LEU A 308 6.41 6.62 13.79
C LEU A 308 7.81 6.66 14.41
N GLY A 309 8.15 5.68 15.25
CA GLY A 309 9.49 5.57 15.83
C GLY A 309 10.59 5.23 14.82
N ILE A 310 10.25 4.60 13.70
CA ILE A 310 11.20 4.09 12.70
C ILE A 310 11.30 5.01 11.49
N VAL A 311 10.14 5.45 10.96
CA VAL A 311 10.11 6.22 9.70
C VAL A 311 10.70 7.61 9.88
N GLN A 312 11.31 8.12 8.81
CA GLN A 312 11.90 9.47 8.79
C GLN A 312 10.90 10.54 8.32
N VAL A 313 9.84 10.13 7.62
CA VAL A 313 8.77 11.01 7.11
C VAL A 313 7.44 10.43 7.53
N PHE A 314 6.56 11.30 8.00
CA PHE A 314 5.19 10.97 8.35
C PHE A 314 4.24 11.96 7.70
N TRP A 315 3.30 11.42 6.91
CA TRP A 315 2.18 12.16 6.34
C TRP A 315 0.89 11.71 7.02
N GLY A 316 0.46 12.47 8.03
CA GLY A 316 -0.78 12.19 8.75
C GLY A 316 -1.97 12.64 7.93
N LEU A 317 -2.91 11.72 7.66
CA LEU A 317 -4.16 12.05 6.98
C LEU A 317 -5.24 12.45 7.99
N ASP A 318 -5.93 13.56 7.74
CA ASP A 318 -7.01 14.05 8.60
C ASP A 318 -8.39 13.71 8.03
N LYS A 319 -9.21 13.08 8.86
CA LYS A 319 -10.62 12.82 8.56
C LYS A 319 -11.44 14.11 8.40
N LYS A 320 -11.14 15.17 9.17
CA LYS A 320 -11.85 16.46 9.10
C LYS A 320 -11.67 17.14 7.74
N LEU A 321 -10.46 17.05 7.16
CA LEU A 321 -10.17 17.58 5.82
C LEU A 321 -10.89 16.77 4.75
N ALA A 322 -10.84 15.43 4.84
CA ALA A 322 -11.53 14.55 3.90
C ALA A 322 -13.05 14.77 3.90
N GLN A 323 -13.66 14.95 5.08
CA GLN A 323 -15.10 15.23 5.22
C GLN A 323 -15.51 16.56 4.56
N ARG A 324 -14.61 17.55 4.53
CA ARG A 324 -14.82 18.83 3.84
C ARG A 324 -14.43 18.79 2.36
N LYS A 325 -14.07 17.62 1.82
CA LYS A 325 -13.56 17.43 0.45
C LYS A 325 -12.30 18.24 0.15
N HIS A 326 -11.49 18.51 1.17
CA HIS A 326 -10.15 19.06 1.00
C HIS A 326 -9.18 17.90 0.70
N PHE A 327 -8.64 17.90 -0.53
CA PHE A 327 -7.75 16.86 -1.02
C PHE A 327 -6.47 17.47 -1.60
N PRO A 328 -5.30 16.83 -1.38
CA PRO A 328 -5.08 15.68 -0.50
C PRO A 328 -5.30 16.03 0.99
N SER A 329 -5.91 15.12 1.76
CA SER A 329 -6.31 15.38 3.15
C SER A 329 -5.16 15.24 4.15
N ILE A 330 -4.00 15.82 3.83
CA ILE A 330 -2.79 15.78 4.69
C ILE A 330 -2.92 16.84 5.77
N ASN A 331 -2.78 16.43 7.02
CA ASN A 331 -2.68 17.33 8.15
C ASN A 331 -1.28 17.95 8.19
N TRP A 332 -1.18 19.22 7.83
CA TRP A 332 0.10 19.96 7.78
C TRP A 332 0.71 20.28 9.15
N LEU A 333 -0.06 20.20 10.25
CA LEU A 333 0.41 20.50 11.60
C LEU A 333 1.12 19.30 12.24
N ILE A 334 0.55 18.09 12.11
CA ILE A 334 1.13 16.87 12.70
C ILE A 334 2.17 16.19 11.80
N SER A 335 2.12 16.45 10.49
CA SER A 335 3.02 15.82 9.53
C SER A 335 4.43 16.38 9.64
N TYR A 336 5.44 15.52 9.47
CA TYR A 336 6.84 15.93 9.59
C TYR A 336 7.74 15.16 8.64
N SER A 337 8.94 15.71 8.41
CA SER A 337 10.02 15.05 7.69
C SER A 337 11.35 15.38 8.36
N LYS A 338 12.15 14.36 8.64
CA LYS A 338 13.52 14.49 9.18
C LYS A 338 14.56 14.73 8.08
N TYR A 339 14.18 14.60 6.81
CA TYR A 339 15.09 14.80 5.67
C TYR A 339 15.33 16.26 5.30
N MET A 340 14.75 17.24 6.01
CA MET A 340 14.89 18.66 5.66
C MET A 340 16.37 19.06 5.53
N ARG A 341 17.18 18.79 6.57
CA ARG A 341 18.62 19.10 6.56
C ARG A 341 19.40 18.39 5.46
N ALA A 342 19.00 17.15 5.13
CA ALA A 342 19.67 16.38 4.08
C ALA A 342 19.34 16.86 2.66
N LEU A 343 18.25 17.63 2.51
CA LEU A 343 17.80 18.17 1.23
C LEU A 343 18.19 19.64 1.03
N ASP A 344 18.69 20.33 2.05
CA ASP A 344 19.06 21.75 1.97
C ASP A 344 20.09 21.97 0.84
N ASP A 345 21.17 21.18 0.75
CA ASP A 345 22.16 21.27 -0.34
C ASP A 345 21.54 21.12 -1.75
N PHE A 346 20.52 20.26 -1.87
CA PHE A 346 19.83 20.07 -3.15
C PHE A 346 18.98 21.30 -3.50
N TYR A 347 18.27 21.86 -2.51
CA TYR A 347 17.45 23.04 -2.73
C TYR A 347 18.30 24.29 -2.94
N ASP A 348 19.37 24.51 -2.19
CA ASP A 348 20.26 25.66 -2.37
C ASP A 348 20.87 25.70 -3.77
N LYS A 349 21.15 24.54 -4.36
CA LYS A 349 21.68 24.44 -5.71
C LYS A 349 20.65 24.69 -6.82
N ASN A 350 19.40 24.25 -6.64
CA ASN A 350 18.41 24.22 -7.73
C ASN A 350 17.24 25.20 -7.56
N TYR A 351 16.88 25.51 -6.31
CA TYR A 351 15.72 26.31 -5.89
C TYR A 351 16.01 27.04 -4.55
N PRO A 352 16.99 27.96 -4.50
CA PRO A 352 17.48 28.58 -3.27
C PRO A 352 16.39 29.33 -2.48
N GLU A 353 15.37 29.84 -3.17
CA GLU A 353 14.21 30.52 -2.57
C GLU A 353 13.31 29.59 -1.74
N PHE A 354 13.32 28.27 -1.98
CA PHE A 354 12.26 27.39 -1.51
C PHE A 354 12.30 27.18 0.01
N VAL A 355 13.51 27.10 0.59
CA VAL A 355 13.69 26.83 2.02
C VAL A 355 13.12 27.97 2.88
N PRO A 356 13.43 29.26 2.63
CA PRO A 356 12.78 30.38 3.30
C PRO A 356 11.26 30.39 3.14
N LEU A 357 10.75 30.18 1.91
CA LEU A 357 9.31 30.19 1.63
C LEU A 357 8.58 29.11 2.40
N ARG A 358 9.12 27.89 2.41
CA ARG A 358 8.56 26.76 3.17
C ARG A 358 8.48 27.07 4.67
N THR A 359 9.51 27.69 5.23
CA THR A 359 9.54 28.07 6.65
C THR A 359 8.44 29.09 6.96
N LYS A 360 8.34 30.15 6.14
CA LYS A 360 7.32 31.19 6.28
C LYS A 360 5.89 30.64 6.16
N VAL A 361 5.65 29.73 5.22
CA VAL A 361 4.33 29.08 5.06
C VAL A 361 3.96 28.26 6.29
N LYS A 362 4.91 27.53 6.88
CA LYS A 362 4.67 26.77 8.10
C LYS A 362 4.33 27.70 9.27
N GLU A 363 5.03 28.82 9.39
CA GLU A 363 4.74 29.83 10.40
C GLU A 363 3.33 30.41 10.22
N ILE A 364 2.96 30.83 9.00
CA ILE A 364 1.61 31.35 8.70
C ILE A 364 0.51 30.34 9.02
N LEU A 365 0.69 29.07 8.68
CA LEU A 365 -0.28 28.02 8.97
C LEU A 365 -0.40 27.70 10.46
N GLN A 366 0.69 27.83 11.22
CA GLN A 366 0.67 27.66 12.67
C GLN A 366 -0.02 28.85 13.35
N GLU A 367 0.35 30.08 12.95
CA GLU A 367 -0.29 31.30 13.44
C GLU A 367 -1.80 31.31 13.14
N GLU A 368 -2.22 30.79 11.98
CA GLU A 368 -3.64 30.69 11.67
C GLU A 368 -4.40 29.74 12.60
N GLU A 369 -3.82 28.60 12.98
CA GLU A 369 -4.47 27.67 13.93
C GLU A 369 -4.63 28.35 15.30
N ASP A 370 -3.58 29.01 15.78
CA ASP A 370 -3.60 29.73 17.07
C ASP A 370 -4.65 30.85 17.05
N LEU A 371 -4.74 31.60 15.93
CA LEU A 371 -5.74 32.64 15.73
C LEU A 371 -7.16 32.08 15.56
N ALA A 372 -7.33 30.92 14.93
CA ALA A 372 -8.63 30.31 14.70
C ALA A 372 -9.33 29.94 16.02
N GLU A 373 -8.58 29.52 17.04
CA GLU A 373 -9.09 29.29 18.39
C GLU A 373 -9.62 30.59 19.01
N ILE A 374 -8.84 31.68 18.92
CA ILE A 374 -9.21 33.01 19.43
C ILE A 374 -10.45 33.55 18.71
N VAL A 375 -10.53 33.39 17.38
CA VAL A 375 -11.67 33.82 16.57
C VAL A 375 -12.96 33.13 16.98
N GLN A 376 -12.91 31.86 17.36
CA GLN A 376 -14.09 31.13 17.83
C GLN A 376 -14.61 31.66 19.18
N LEU A 377 -13.73 32.23 20.02
CA LEU A 377 -14.07 32.75 21.34
C LEU A 377 -14.54 34.21 21.30
N VAL A 378 -13.87 35.07 20.55
CA VAL A 378 -14.03 36.54 20.60
C VAL A 378 -14.61 37.14 19.32
N GLY A 379 -14.55 36.39 18.21
CA GLY A 379 -14.99 36.84 16.88
C GLY A 379 -13.92 37.58 16.08
N LYS A 380 -14.02 37.50 14.75
CA LYS A 380 -13.03 38.04 13.79
C LYS A 380 -12.87 39.57 13.82
N GLY A 381 -13.89 40.30 14.28
CA GLY A 381 -13.89 41.77 14.29
C GLY A 381 -12.86 42.39 15.24
N SER A 382 -12.49 41.65 16.29
CA SER A 382 -11.63 42.14 17.38
C SER A 382 -10.13 41.91 17.14
N LEU A 383 -9.75 41.29 16.02
CA LEU A 383 -8.36 40.99 15.69
C LEU A 383 -7.61 42.21 15.16
N ALA A 384 -6.28 42.20 15.32
CA ALA A 384 -5.41 43.17 14.67
C ALA A 384 -5.44 42.99 13.14
N GLU A 385 -5.11 44.04 12.40
CA GLU A 385 -5.12 43.99 10.92
C GLU A 385 -4.09 42.99 10.37
N THR A 386 -2.94 42.83 11.03
CA THR A 386 -1.93 41.81 10.70
C THR A 386 -2.49 40.39 10.85
N ASP A 387 -3.24 40.12 11.91
CA ASP A 387 -3.83 38.80 12.17
C ASP A 387 -4.91 38.48 11.13
N LYS A 388 -5.68 39.49 10.72
CA LYS A 388 -6.66 39.36 9.63
C LYS A 388 -5.98 38.99 8.32
N ILE A 389 -4.82 39.59 8.00
CA ILE A 389 -4.02 39.22 6.83
C ILE A 389 -3.54 37.77 6.95
N THR A 390 -2.98 37.36 8.10
CA THR A 390 -2.54 35.98 8.33
C THR A 390 -3.66 34.97 8.08
N LEU A 391 -4.87 35.21 8.61
CA LEU A 391 -6.03 34.32 8.38
C LEU A 391 -6.41 34.20 6.90
N GLU A 392 -6.38 35.30 6.16
CA GLU A 392 -6.82 35.34 4.75
C GLU A 392 -5.76 34.76 3.82
N VAL A 393 -4.47 35.00 4.07
CA VAL A 393 -3.40 34.35 3.30
C VAL A 393 -3.29 32.87 3.65
N ALA A 394 -3.45 32.48 4.91
CA ALA A 394 -3.51 31.07 5.28
C ALA A 394 -4.67 30.36 4.57
N LYS A 395 -5.82 31.02 4.43
CA LYS A 395 -6.93 30.51 3.62
C LYS A 395 -6.56 30.37 2.14
N LEU A 396 -5.90 31.38 1.55
CA LEU A 396 -5.39 31.32 0.18
C LEU A 396 -4.44 30.12 -0.01
N ILE A 397 -3.51 29.90 0.92
CA ILE A 397 -2.59 28.76 0.90
C ILE A 397 -3.36 27.43 0.99
N LYS A 398 -4.37 27.34 1.88
CA LYS A 398 -5.16 26.11 2.04
C LYS A 398 -5.97 25.75 0.80
N ASP A 399 -6.62 26.74 0.19
CA ASP A 399 -7.58 26.53 -0.90
C ASP A 399 -6.89 26.46 -2.29
N ASP A 400 -5.76 27.15 -2.47
CA ASP A 400 -5.11 27.28 -3.79
C ASP A 400 -3.71 26.65 -3.88
N PHE A 401 -3.02 26.42 -2.77
CA PHE A 401 -1.70 25.76 -2.78
C PHE A 401 -1.75 24.32 -2.26
N LEU A 402 -2.39 24.09 -1.10
CA LEU A 402 -2.45 22.76 -0.48
C LEU A 402 -3.54 21.87 -1.09
N GLN A 403 -4.59 22.46 -1.65
CA GLN A 403 -5.64 21.71 -2.34
C GLN A 403 -5.25 21.44 -3.79
N GLN A 404 -5.36 20.17 -4.21
CA GLN A 404 -4.99 19.73 -5.55
C GLN A 404 -5.99 18.69 -6.06
N ASN A 405 -6.53 18.93 -7.26
CA ASN A 405 -7.48 18.00 -7.89
C ASN A 405 -6.77 17.02 -8.84
N GLY A 406 -6.50 15.82 -8.32
CA GLY A 406 -5.85 14.73 -9.05
C GLY A 406 -6.56 14.25 -10.32
N TYR A 407 -7.83 14.61 -10.53
CA TYR A 407 -8.61 14.22 -11.71
C TYR A 407 -8.51 15.20 -12.88
N THR A 408 -7.92 16.38 -12.66
CA THR A 408 -7.82 17.43 -13.70
C THR A 408 -6.50 17.34 -14.45
N PRO A 409 -6.45 17.77 -15.73
CA PRO A 409 -5.23 17.69 -16.52
C PRO A 409 -4.12 18.61 -16.01
N TYR A 410 -4.46 19.74 -15.39
CA TYR A 410 -3.51 20.77 -14.92
C TYR A 410 -3.03 20.56 -13.47
N ASP A 411 -3.82 19.90 -12.62
CA ASP A 411 -3.47 19.63 -11.21
C ASP A 411 -3.18 18.16 -10.90
N ARG A 412 -3.26 17.20 -11.84
CA ARG A 412 -2.85 15.80 -11.55
C ARG A 412 -1.36 15.66 -11.18
N TYR A 413 -0.53 16.57 -11.67
CA TYR A 413 0.91 16.60 -11.43
C TYR A 413 1.38 18.06 -11.47
N CYS A 414 1.99 18.52 -10.37
CA CYS A 414 2.54 19.86 -10.25
C CYS A 414 4.07 19.77 -10.29
N PRO A 415 4.74 20.29 -11.33
CA PRO A 415 6.20 20.30 -11.37
C PRO A 415 6.75 21.29 -10.35
N PHE A 416 7.98 21.04 -9.88
CA PHE A 416 8.53 21.78 -8.75
C PHE A 416 8.68 23.29 -9.01
N TYR A 417 9.03 23.71 -10.23
CA TYR A 417 9.10 25.14 -10.58
C TYR A 417 7.74 25.85 -10.45
N LYS A 418 6.63 25.15 -10.74
CA LYS A 418 5.28 25.71 -10.58
C LYS A 418 4.95 25.83 -9.10
N THR A 419 5.28 24.81 -8.30
CA THR A 419 5.12 24.84 -6.84
C THR A 419 5.87 26.01 -6.22
N VAL A 420 7.15 26.18 -6.56
CA VAL A 420 7.99 27.26 -6.01
C VAL A 420 7.47 28.63 -6.45
N GLY A 421 7.12 28.82 -7.72
CA GLY A 421 6.61 30.10 -8.22
C GLY A 421 5.25 30.50 -7.62
N MET A 422 4.34 29.55 -7.42
CA MET A 422 3.08 29.80 -6.71
C MET A 422 3.35 30.26 -5.26
N LEU A 423 4.27 29.58 -4.58
CA LEU A 423 4.60 29.88 -3.18
C LEU A 423 5.27 31.25 -3.05
N GLN A 424 6.18 31.59 -3.98
CA GLN A 424 6.81 32.90 -4.06
C GLN A 424 5.77 34.02 -4.12
N ASN A 425 4.80 33.92 -5.03
CA ASN A 425 3.79 34.96 -5.22
C ASN A 425 2.84 35.08 -4.03
N MET A 426 2.41 33.97 -3.42
CA MET A 426 1.56 34.01 -2.21
C MET A 426 2.27 34.62 -1.01
N ILE A 427 3.57 34.33 -0.82
CA ILE A 427 4.35 34.87 0.29
C ILE A 427 4.74 36.33 0.04
N ALA A 428 5.05 36.69 -1.20
CA ALA A 428 5.25 38.07 -1.58
C ALA A 428 4.01 38.93 -1.30
N PHE A 429 2.82 38.44 -1.63
CA PHE A 429 1.56 39.10 -1.27
C PHE A 429 1.42 39.29 0.24
N TYR A 430 1.73 38.25 1.03
CA TYR A 430 1.69 38.29 2.49
C TYR A 430 2.63 39.36 3.06
N ASP A 431 3.90 39.34 2.65
CA ASP A 431 4.91 40.25 3.17
C ASP A 431 4.61 41.70 2.77
N MET A 432 4.15 41.95 1.54
CA MET A 432 3.73 43.29 1.10
C MET A 432 2.49 43.78 1.84
N ALA A 433 1.44 42.96 1.95
CA ALA A 433 0.23 43.33 2.67
C ALA A 433 0.52 43.66 4.14
N ARG A 434 1.38 42.86 4.78
CA ARG A 434 1.80 43.10 6.16
C ARG A 434 2.63 44.38 6.28
N HIS A 435 3.56 44.61 5.35
CA HIS A 435 4.38 45.82 5.33
C HIS A 435 3.56 47.10 5.17
N SER A 436 2.60 47.13 4.24
CA SER A 436 1.75 48.30 4.03
C SER A 436 0.87 48.61 5.25
N VAL A 437 0.35 47.59 5.95
CA VAL A 437 -0.43 47.77 7.19
C VAL A 437 0.44 48.23 8.36
N GLU A 438 1.62 47.63 8.55
CA GLU A 438 2.52 48.00 9.64
C GLU A 438 3.08 49.42 9.48
N THR A 439 3.44 49.81 8.25
CA THR A 439 4.01 51.13 7.95
C THR A 439 2.98 52.25 8.10
N THR A 440 1.72 52.00 7.73
CA THR A 440 0.63 52.98 7.82
C THR A 440 -0.13 52.92 9.16
N ALA A 441 0.31 52.11 10.12
CA ALA A 441 -0.38 51.93 11.40
C ALA A 441 -0.51 53.23 12.23
N GLN A 442 0.43 54.17 12.07
CA GLN A 442 0.45 55.45 12.78
C GLN A 442 0.08 56.65 11.89
N SER A 443 -0.20 56.44 10.60
CA SER A 443 -0.63 57.51 9.69
C SER A 443 -2.13 57.76 9.81
N GLU A 444 -2.59 58.96 9.42
CA GLU A 444 -4.03 59.27 9.38
C GLU A 444 -4.76 58.39 8.34
N ASN A 445 -4.07 58.02 7.26
CA ASN A 445 -4.55 57.12 6.21
C ASN A 445 -4.10 55.67 6.46
N LYS A 446 -4.57 55.07 7.55
CA LYS A 446 -4.23 53.67 7.86
C LYS A 446 -4.76 52.72 6.78
N VAL A 447 -3.87 51.89 6.22
CA VAL A 447 -4.28 50.80 5.33
C VAL A 447 -4.82 49.68 6.21
N THR A 448 -6.04 49.24 5.93
CA THR A 448 -6.67 48.09 6.59
C THR A 448 -6.82 46.95 5.60
N TRP A 449 -7.00 45.73 6.10
CA TRP A 449 -7.25 44.57 5.24
C TRP A 449 -8.46 44.79 4.31
N ALA A 450 -9.49 45.50 4.77
CA ALA A 450 -10.67 45.80 3.96
C ALA A 450 -10.31 46.59 2.69
N ILE A 451 -9.43 47.58 2.82
CA ILE A 451 -8.95 48.42 1.71
C ILE A 451 -8.09 47.59 0.76
N ILE A 452 -7.17 46.78 1.28
CA ILE A 452 -6.34 45.87 0.47
C ILE A 452 -7.24 44.93 -0.33
N ARG A 453 -8.23 44.29 0.31
CA ARG A 453 -9.14 43.36 -0.35
C ARG A 453 -9.97 44.00 -1.47
N GLU A 454 -10.38 45.25 -1.28
CA GLU A 454 -11.16 45.99 -2.28
C GLU A 454 -10.31 46.38 -3.49
N ASN A 455 -9.09 46.88 -3.26
CA ASN A 455 -8.20 47.34 -4.33
C ASN A 455 -7.44 46.19 -5.03
N MET A 456 -7.19 45.08 -4.33
CA MET A 456 -6.40 43.94 -4.82
C MET A 456 -7.26 42.75 -5.25
N GLY A 457 -8.57 42.94 -5.48
CA GLY A 457 -9.48 41.85 -5.87
C GLY A 457 -9.00 41.08 -7.10
N ASP A 458 -8.50 41.79 -8.11
CA ASP A 458 -7.98 41.19 -9.34
C ASP A 458 -6.67 40.41 -9.09
N ILE A 459 -5.75 40.95 -8.27
CA ILE A 459 -4.51 40.27 -7.91
C ILE A 459 -4.81 39.00 -7.10
N MET A 460 -5.73 39.07 -6.14
CA MET A 460 -6.17 37.90 -5.37
C MET A 460 -6.77 36.83 -6.26
N TYR A 461 -7.60 37.23 -7.24
CA TYR A 461 -8.12 36.30 -8.25
C TYR A 461 -7.00 35.65 -9.08
N GLN A 462 -6.02 36.44 -9.52
CA GLN A 462 -4.87 35.94 -10.28
C GLN A 462 -4.02 34.97 -9.44
N LEU A 463 -3.79 35.25 -8.16
CA LEU A 463 -3.12 34.36 -7.22
C LEU A 463 -3.85 33.01 -7.08
N SER A 464 -5.18 33.03 -6.90
CA SER A 464 -5.99 31.81 -6.88
C SER A 464 -5.98 31.05 -8.21
N SER A 465 -5.83 31.76 -9.32
CA SER A 465 -5.84 31.17 -10.66
C SER A 465 -4.52 30.49 -11.06
N MET A 466 -3.43 30.71 -10.31
CA MET A 466 -2.10 30.16 -10.64
C MET A 466 -2.10 28.63 -10.78
N LYS A 467 -2.95 27.93 -10.03
CA LYS A 467 -3.06 26.46 -10.10
C LYS A 467 -3.59 25.96 -11.45
N PHE A 468 -4.36 26.75 -12.20
CA PHE A 468 -4.95 26.34 -13.48
C PHE A 468 -3.97 26.35 -14.66
N LYS A 469 -2.74 26.85 -14.49
CA LYS A 469 -1.69 26.80 -15.52
C LYS A 469 -1.32 25.35 -15.82
N ASP A 470 -1.37 24.94 -17.10
CA ASP A 470 -1.17 23.55 -17.52
C ASP A 470 0.31 23.32 -17.86
N PRO A 471 1.05 22.50 -17.07
CA PRO A 471 2.48 22.27 -17.31
C PRO A 471 2.80 21.70 -18.69
N VAL A 472 1.87 20.93 -19.28
CA VAL A 472 2.08 20.25 -20.56
C VAL A 472 1.81 21.20 -21.72
N LYS A 473 0.83 22.10 -21.60
CA LYS A 473 0.44 23.02 -22.68
C LYS A 473 1.22 24.33 -22.67
N ASP A 474 1.41 24.93 -21.50
CA ASP A 474 2.04 26.25 -21.38
C ASP A 474 3.57 26.16 -21.39
N GLY A 475 4.13 25.05 -20.90
CA GLY A 475 5.57 24.86 -20.77
C GLY A 475 6.18 25.69 -19.64
N GLU A 476 7.43 25.38 -19.28
CA GLU A 476 8.09 25.97 -18.11
C GLU A 476 8.33 27.49 -18.26
N ALA A 477 8.85 27.93 -19.41
CA ALA A 477 9.25 29.33 -19.61
C ALA A 477 8.05 30.29 -19.54
N LYS A 478 6.91 29.90 -20.12
CA LYS A 478 5.68 30.71 -20.09
C LYS A 478 5.12 30.80 -18.67
N ILE A 479 5.05 29.67 -17.95
CA ILE A 479 4.55 29.67 -16.56
C ILE A 479 5.42 30.56 -15.66
N LYS A 480 6.75 30.48 -15.80
CA LYS A 480 7.67 31.35 -15.06
C LYS A 480 7.49 32.83 -15.43
N GLY A 481 7.31 33.13 -16.72
CA GLY A 481 7.03 34.48 -17.21
C GLY A 481 5.73 35.04 -16.64
N ASP A 482 4.64 34.28 -16.71
CA ASP A 482 3.32 34.66 -16.18
C ASP A 482 3.39 34.93 -14.66
N PHE A 483 4.16 34.12 -13.92
CA PHE A 483 4.33 34.32 -12.48
C PHE A 483 5.18 35.54 -12.14
N ALA A 484 6.22 35.85 -12.94
CA ALA A 484 7.01 37.05 -12.79
C ALA A 484 6.20 38.32 -13.14
N GLU A 485 5.38 38.26 -14.18
CA GLU A 485 4.47 39.37 -14.55
C GLU A 485 3.45 39.64 -13.43
N LEU A 486 2.86 38.58 -12.85
CA LEU A 486 1.98 38.71 -11.69
C LEU A 486 2.69 39.34 -10.49
N TYR A 487 3.94 38.97 -10.24
CA TYR A 487 4.73 39.56 -9.17
C TYR A 487 4.96 41.06 -9.35
N GLU A 488 5.34 41.49 -10.56
CA GLU A 488 5.52 42.92 -10.89
C GLU A 488 4.19 43.70 -10.79
N ASN A 489 3.11 43.15 -11.33
CA ASN A 489 1.77 43.76 -11.24
C ASN A 489 1.33 43.93 -9.79
N MET A 490 1.59 42.94 -8.95
CA MET A 490 1.31 42.99 -7.53
C MET A 490 2.13 44.09 -6.83
N GLN A 491 3.43 44.18 -7.08
CA GLN A 491 4.27 45.25 -6.54
C GLN A 491 3.77 46.64 -6.94
N GLN A 492 3.40 46.83 -8.22
CA GLN A 492 2.88 48.10 -8.71
C GLN A 492 1.57 48.48 -8.03
N SER A 493 0.66 47.52 -7.85
CA SER A 493 -0.60 47.76 -7.15
C SER A 493 -0.39 48.14 -5.68
N PHE A 494 0.59 47.55 -4.99
CA PHE A 494 0.89 47.92 -3.60
C PHE A 494 1.51 49.32 -3.50
N ARG A 495 2.35 49.73 -4.46
CA ARG A 495 2.85 51.12 -4.51
C ARG A 495 1.72 52.12 -4.71
N ASN A 496 0.81 51.84 -5.64
CA ASN A 496 -0.35 52.70 -5.89
C ASN A 496 -1.33 52.77 -4.70
N LEU A 497 -1.25 51.83 -3.75
CA LEU A 497 -2.08 51.82 -2.54
C LEU A 497 -1.46 52.68 -1.43
N GLU A 498 -0.14 52.82 -1.43
CA GLU A 498 0.62 53.61 -0.45
C GLU A 498 0.70 55.10 -0.83
N ASP A 499 0.68 55.41 -2.14
CA ASP A 499 0.56 56.75 -2.71
C ASP A 499 -0.87 57.31 -2.61
#